data_AF-A0A519S5D2-F1
#
_entry.id   AF-A0A519S5D2-F1
#
_cell.length_a   1.000
_cell.length_b   1.000
_cell.length_c   1.000
_cell.angle_alpha   90.00
_cell.angle_beta   90.00
_cell.angle_gamma   90.00
#
_symmetry.space_group_name_H-M   'P 1'
#
loop_
_entity.id
_entity.type
_entity.pdbx_description
1 polymer ?
#
loop_
_entity_poly.entity_id
_entity_poly.type
_entity_poly.pdbx_seq_one_letter_code
_entity_poly.pdbx_strand_id
1 'polypeptide(L)'
;TTKPGDIGSKLRYIGTYVNANPAATGPGFRRQPYTTDMTKNTYTYAQLSTNTVGQYTETHDIGEVWATVLWDLNWQFIYKYGYNSNMYAATGGNNIALKLVLDGCRLQVCNPGFLDGRNAILTADSLNNRGANSSLIWAVFARRGMGYSAVQGPRTGAGGAPTASGSVAAFDIPPKATPLVLSTNAGVAAGSALEAYPNPAQDLLTVRTQLSSAAPMQVTVLDLLGKMVVQSTEVPVAKMQQSGVELNTSRLATGIYVVRVTTTDGIYTTKVTIQH
;
A
#
# COMPACT_ATOMS: atom_id res chain seq x y z
N THR A 1 9.94 -1.78 8.10
CA THR A 1 9.22 -0.84 7.21
C THR A 1 9.23 -1.38 5.79
N THR A 2 8.24 -1.02 4.97
CA THR A 2 8.22 -1.31 3.53
C THR A 2 9.47 -0.72 2.89
N LYS A 3 10.08 -1.47 1.97
CA LYS A 3 11.28 -1.09 1.22
C LYS A 3 10.99 -1.17 -0.27
N PRO A 4 11.70 -0.40 -1.10
CA PRO A 4 11.64 -0.57 -2.55
C PRO A 4 11.85 -2.04 -2.95
N GLY A 5 11.02 -2.55 -3.86
CA GLY A 5 11.04 -3.94 -4.34
C GLY A 5 10.27 -4.94 -3.47
N ASP A 6 9.68 -4.49 -2.36
CA ASP A 6 8.69 -5.29 -1.67
C ASP A 6 7.38 -5.35 -2.46
N ILE A 7 6.64 -6.43 -2.26
CA ILE A 7 5.25 -6.59 -2.71
C ILE A 7 4.37 -6.96 -1.53
N GLY A 8 3.06 -6.72 -1.64
CA GLY A 8 2.12 -6.98 -0.54
C GLY A 8 2.04 -8.42 -0.06
N SER A 9 2.35 -9.39 -0.91
CA SER A 9 2.39 -10.82 -0.54
C SER A 9 3.64 -11.21 0.24
N LYS A 10 4.66 -10.35 0.32
CA LYS A 10 5.88 -10.59 1.09
C LYS A 10 5.54 -10.72 2.58
N LEU A 11 5.94 -11.83 3.18
CA LEU A 11 5.68 -12.12 4.59
C LEU A 11 6.42 -11.13 5.48
N ARG A 12 5.68 -10.41 6.33
CA ARG A 12 6.24 -9.52 7.35
C ARG A 12 5.93 -9.99 8.76
N TYR A 13 6.99 -10.35 9.47
CA TYR A 13 6.95 -10.70 10.90
C TYR A 13 7.33 -9.49 11.76
N ILE A 14 6.79 -9.41 12.98
CA ILE A 14 7.04 -8.31 13.92
C ILE A 14 7.88 -8.79 15.09
N GLY A 15 8.93 -8.05 15.43
CA GLY A 15 9.75 -8.32 16.61
C GLY A 15 10.66 -9.53 16.49
N THR A 16 10.95 -10.02 15.28
CA THR A 16 11.82 -11.20 15.10
C THR A 16 13.21 -11.01 15.70
N TYR A 17 13.83 -9.84 15.51
CA TYR A 17 15.16 -9.53 16.05
C TYR A 17 15.21 -9.64 17.57
N VAL A 18 14.31 -8.94 18.27
CA VAL A 18 14.26 -8.94 19.74
C VAL A 18 13.74 -10.26 20.32
N ASN A 19 13.04 -11.06 19.51
CA ASN A 19 12.61 -12.41 19.86
C ASN A 19 13.63 -13.49 19.44
N ALA A 20 14.86 -13.11 19.07
CA ALA A 20 15.93 -13.98 18.61
C ALA A 20 15.56 -14.95 17.46
N ASN A 21 14.54 -14.60 16.67
CA ASN A 21 14.08 -15.37 15.52
C ASN A 21 14.72 -14.85 14.22
N PRO A 22 15.07 -15.72 13.26
CA PRO A 22 15.51 -15.26 11.97
C PRO A 22 14.39 -14.45 11.28
N ALA A 23 14.74 -13.27 10.75
CA ALA A 23 13.77 -12.36 10.14
C ALA A 23 13.04 -12.98 8.92
N ALA A 24 13.63 -14.00 8.31
CA ALA A 24 13.07 -14.71 7.15
C ALA A 24 12.02 -15.77 7.53
N THR A 25 12.06 -16.32 8.75
CA THR A 25 11.22 -17.47 9.16
C THR A 25 10.14 -17.13 10.17
N GLY A 26 10.27 -16.04 10.93
CA GLY A 26 9.22 -15.62 11.88
C GLY A 26 9.10 -16.56 13.08
N PRO A 27 7.95 -16.58 13.78
CA PRO A 27 6.78 -15.72 13.60
C PRO A 27 6.96 -14.33 14.24
N GLY A 28 7.97 -14.17 15.10
CA GLY A 28 8.12 -12.97 15.93
C GLY A 28 7.10 -12.97 17.07
N PHE A 29 6.43 -11.86 17.34
CA PHE A 29 5.41 -11.74 18.39
C PHE A 29 3.96 -11.89 17.90
N ARG A 30 3.76 -12.02 16.58
CA ARG A 30 2.41 -12.16 15.99
C ARG A 30 2.20 -13.57 15.47
N ARG A 31 0.99 -14.12 15.53
CA ARG A 31 0.80 -15.53 15.13
C ARG A 31 0.86 -15.75 13.62
N GLN A 32 0.45 -14.75 12.84
CA GLN A 32 0.52 -14.78 11.39
C GLN A 32 1.33 -13.59 10.86
N PRO A 33 2.08 -13.74 9.76
CA PRO A 33 2.75 -12.61 9.11
C PRO A 33 1.72 -11.61 8.57
N TYR A 34 2.07 -10.33 8.52
CA TYR A 34 1.31 -9.38 7.70
C TYR A 34 1.66 -9.61 6.23
N THR A 35 0.64 -9.88 5.43
CA THR A 35 0.72 -10.17 4.00
C THR A 35 -0.67 -10.05 3.36
N THR A 36 -0.73 -9.63 2.10
CA THR A 36 -1.96 -9.62 1.29
C THR A 36 -2.34 -11.02 0.79
N ASP A 37 -1.51 -12.03 1.04
CA ASP A 37 -1.78 -13.43 0.75
C ASP A 37 -2.71 -14.02 1.83
N MET A 38 -3.98 -14.22 1.46
CA MET A 38 -5.02 -14.75 2.36
C MET A 38 -4.77 -16.21 2.78
N THR A 39 -3.87 -16.93 2.10
CA THR A 39 -3.49 -18.30 2.49
C THR A 39 -2.46 -18.31 3.61
N LYS A 40 -1.75 -17.21 3.81
CA LYS A 40 -0.70 -17.03 4.82
C LYS A 40 -1.16 -16.19 5.99
N ASN A 41 -2.07 -15.24 5.75
CA ASN A 41 -2.79 -14.52 6.79
C ASN A 41 -4.29 -14.63 6.55
N THR A 42 -4.95 -15.46 7.35
CA THR A 42 -6.38 -15.82 7.25
C THR A 42 -7.27 -14.95 8.13
N TYR A 43 -6.73 -13.89 8.74
CA TYR A 43 -7.51 -13.02 9.62
C TYR A 43 -8.57 -12.23 8.87
N THR A 44 -9.76 -12.20 9.45
CA THR A 44 -10.94 -11.43 9.05
C THR A 44 -11.59 -10.83 10.28
N TYR A 45 -12.66 -10.06 10.09
CA TYR A 45 -13.46 -9.52 11.18
C TYR A 45 -14.20 -10.61 11.97
N ALA A 46 -14.39 -11.80 11.38
CA ALA A 46 -15.07 -12.91 12.04
C ALA A 46 -14.31 -13.43 13.27
N GLN A 47 -13.00 -13.17 13.37
CA GLN A 47 -12.19 -13.46 14.55
C GLN A 47 -12.74 -12.77 15.81
N LEU A 48 -13.43 -11.63 15.66
CA LEU A 48 -14.02 -10.88 16.76
C LEU A 48 -15.46 -11.33 17.09
N SER A 49 -16.00 -12.30 16.35
CA SER A 49 -17.32 -12.89 16.59
C SER A 49 -17.28 -13.97 17.67
N THR A 50 -16.11 -14.57 17.91
CA THR A 50 -15.98 -15.70 18.82
C THR A 50 -15.90 -15.20 20.25
N ASN A 51 -16.93 -15.47 21.05
CA ASN A 51 -16.91 -15.33 22.52
C ASN A 51 -16.01 -16.41 23.18
N THR A 52 -14.95 -16.85 22.50
CA THR A 52 -14.01 -17.84 23.02
C THR A 52 -13.08 -17.14 24.00
N VAL A 53 -13.26 -17.43 25.29
CA VAL A 53 -12.37 -16.96 26.35
C VAL A 53 -10.92 -17.37 26.01
N GLY A 54 -10.03 -16.39 25.89
CA GLY A 54 -8.61 -16.63 25.59
C GLY A 54 -8.21 -16.53 24.12
N GLN A 55 -9.12 -16.17 23.21
CA GLN A 55 -8.79 -15.79 21.83
C GLN A 55 -9.51 -14.49 21.45
N TYR A 56 -8.76 -13.48 20.99
CA TYR A 56 -9.30 -12.19 20.55
C TYR A 56 -10.01 -11.37 21.65
N THR A 57 -9.71 -11.69 22.91
CA THR A 57 -10.13 -10.94 24.10
C THR A 57 -9.01 -10.05 24.67
N GLU A 58 -7.78 -10.20 24.16
CA GLU A 58 -6.61 -9.41 24.54
C GLU A 58 -6.22 -8.47 23.38
N THR A 59 -5.68 -7.29 23.73
CA THR A 59 -5.48 -6.19 22.77
C THR A 59 -4.50 -6.50 21.64
N HIS A 60 -3.52 -7.39 21.85
CA HIS A 60 -2.61 -7.81 20.79
C HIS A 60 -3.29 -8.74 19.78
N ASP A 61 -4.16 -9.63 20.24
CA ASP A 61 -4.95 -10.51 19.37
C ASP A 61 -5.86 -9.71 18.45
N ILE A 62 -6.56 -8.75 19.04
CA ILE A 62 -7.43 -7.83 18.32
C ILE A 62 -6.58 -6.98 17.35
N GLY A 63 -5.43 -6.49 17.83
CA GLY A 63 -4.50 -5.67 17.05
C GLY A 63 -3.98 -6.35 15.79
N GLU A 64 -3.77 -7.68 15.81
CA GLU A 64 -3.34 -8.44 14.62
C GLU A 64 -4.37 -8.37 13.49
N VAL A 65 -5.67 -8.45 13.82
CA VAL A 65 -6.75 -8.35 12.83
C VAL A 65 -6.79 -6.95 12.21
N TRP A 66 -6.72 -5.90 13.05
CA TRP A 66 -6.74 -4.51 12.57
C TRP A 66 -5.53 -4.18 11.70
N ALA A 67 -4.33 -4.52 12.16
CA ALA A 67 -3.09 -4.28 11.45
C ALA A 67 -3.05 -5.03 10.11
N THR A 68 -3.65 -6.21 10.02
CA THR A 68 -3.78 -6.97 8.77
C THR A 68 -4.59 -6.20 7.72
N VAL A 69 -5.71 -5.55 8.11
CA VAL A 69 -6.50 -4.74 7.16
C VAL A 69 -5.75 -3.48 6.74
N LEU A 70 -5.05 -2.82 7.67
CA LEU A 70 -4.23 -1.65 7.34
C LEU A 70 -3.02 -2.02 6.45
N TRP A 71 -2.48 -3.22 6.58
CA TRP A 71 -1.47 -3.76 5.67
C TRP A 71 -2.00 -3.84 4.24
N ASP A 72 -3.17 -4.47 4.06
CA ASP A 72 -3.84 -4.56 2.76
C ASP A 72 -4.13 -3.18 2.19
N LEU A 73 -4.62 -2.25 3.03
CA LEU A 73 -4.90 -0.87 2.65
C LEU A 73 -3.66 -0.18 2.09
N ASN A 74 -2.56 -0.18 2.85
CA ASN A 74 -1.30 0.44 2.43
C ASN A 74 -0.84 -0.09 1.07
N TRP A 75 -0.90 -1.41 0.85
CA TRP A 75 -0.48 -2.01 -0.41
C TRP A 75 -1.38 -1.64 -1.58
N GLN A 76 -2.70 -1.61 -1.42
CA GLN A 76 -3.59 -1.19 -2.50
C GLN A 76 -3.39 0.27 -2.87
N PHE A 77 -3.12 1.14 -1.89
CA PHE A 77 -2.72 2.53 -2.18
C PHE A 77 -1.38 2.60 -2.90
N ILE A 78 -0.37 1.82 -2.49
CA ILE A 78 0.93 1.75 -3.19
C ILE A 78 0.73 1.31 -4.65
N TYR A 79 -0.09 0.30 -4.93
CA TYR A 79 -0.35 -0.13 -6.31
C TYR A 79 -1.02 0.94 -7.16
N LYS A 80 -1.94 1.71 -6.54
CA LYS A 80 -2.68 2.78 -7.22
C LYS A 80 -1.85 4.04 -7.44
N TYR A 81 -1.02 4.42 -6.48
CA TYR A 81 -0.36 5.74 -6.41
C TYR A 81 1.17 5.70 -6.38
N GLY A 82 1.77 4.51 -6.50
CA GLY A 82 3.22 4.31 -6.38
C GLY A 82 3.70 4.30 -4.93
N TYR A 83 4.95 3.90 -4.74
CA TYR A 83 5.64 3.98 -3.45
C TYR A 83 6.45 5.28 -3.37
N ASN A 84 6.61 5.84 -2.17
CA ASN A 84 7.52 6.94 -1.92
C ASN A 84 8.38 6.64 -0.68
N SER A 85 9.70 6.68 -0.86
CA SER A 85 10.66 6.41 0.21
C SER A 85 10.73 7.52 1.25
N ASN A 86 10.30 8.74 0.92
CA ASN A 86 10.15 9.82 1.88
C ASN A 86 8.78 9.72 2.57
N MET A 87 8.76 9.21 3.80
CA MET A 87 7.54 9.06 4.59
C MET A 87 6.85 10.39 4.96
N TYR A 88 7.54 11.52 4.84
CA TYR A 88 7.00 12.86 5.13
C TYR A 88 6.48 13.58 3.88
N ALA A 89 6.61 12.97 2.70
CA ALA A 89 6.08 13.54 1.46
C ALA A 89 4.55 13.56 1.43
N ALA A 90 3.99 14.43 0.59
CA ALA A 90 2.55 14.50 0.34
C ALA A 90 2.07 13.52 -0.75
N THR A 91 2.98 12.89 -1.49
CA THR A 91 2.70 12.03 -2.63
C THR A 91 3.19 10.61 -2.39
N GLY A 92 2.56 9.64 -3.07
CA GLY A 92 2.80 8.21 -2.89
C GLY A 92 1.70 7.52 -2.10
N GLY A 93 1.38 6.29 -2.48
CA GLY A 93 0.32 5.49 -1.87
C GLY A 93 0.54 5.23 -0.39
N ASN A 94 1.77 4.94 0.02
CA ASN A 94 2.11 4.76 1.44
C ASN A 94 1.93 6.05 2.26
N ASN A 95 2.18 7.23 1.66
CA ASN A 95 1.96 8.53 2.31
C ASN A 95 0.46 8.83 2.45
N ILE A 96 -0.31 8.60 1.38
CA ILE A 96 -1.77 8.78 1.40
C ILE A 96 -2.40 7.84 2.43
N ALA A 97 -2.04 6.55 2.41
CA ALA A 97 -2.56 5.58 3.38
C ALA A 97 -2.22 5.98 4.83
N LEU A 98 -0.96 6.37 5.10
CA LEU A 98 -0.55 6.83 6.43
C LEU A 98 -1.35 8.06 6.88
N LYS A 99 -1.50 9.06 6.00
CA LYS A 99 -2.28 10.27 6.31
C LYS A 99 -3.74 9.95 6.61
N LEU A 100 -4.37 9.09 5.80
CA LEU A 100 -5.77 8.69 6.02
C LEU A 100 -5.95 7.93 7.34
N VAL A 101 -5.02 7.06 7.72
CA VAL A 101 -5.06 6.37 9.02
C VAL A 101 -4.91 7.36 10.17
N LEU A 102 -3.93 8.28 10.09
CA LEU A 102 -3.72 9.29 11.15
C LEU A 102 -4.91 10.24 11.30
N ASP A 103 -5.48 10.69 10.19
CA ASP A 103 -6.68 11.54 10.22
C ASP A 103 -7.91 10.76 10.68
N GLY A 104 -8.04 9.48 10.30
CA GLY A 104 -9.05 8.57 10.84
C GLY A 104 -8.97 8.46 12.37
N CYS A 105 -7.76 8.31 12.92
CA CYS A 105 -7.55 8.30 14.38
C CYS A 105 -8.00 9.61 15.07
N ARG A 106 -7.96 10.75 14.37
CA ARG A 106 -8.44 12.05 14.89
C ARG A 106 -9.95 12.21 14.77
N LEU A 107 -10.55 11.61 13.73
CA LEU A 107 -11.97 11.76 13.40
C LEU A 107 -12.87 10.71 14.06
N GLN A 108 -12.32 9.57 14.45
CA GLN A 108 -13.07 8.51 15.09
C GLN A 108 -13.61 8.93 16.46
N VAL A 109 -14.68 8.26 16.90
CA VAL A 109 -15.28 8.45 18.22
C VAL A 109 -14.36 7.96 19.34
N CYS A 110 -14.63 8.37 20.59
CA CYS A 110 -13.96 7.79 21.76
C CYS A 110 -14.33 6.30 21.91
N ASN A 111 -13.36 5.48 22.31
CA ASN A 111 -13.48 4.01 22.40
C ASN A 111 -14.05 3.39 21.10
N PRO A 112 -13.44 3.65 19.94
CA PRO A 112 -13.99 3.20 18.67
C PRO A 112 -13.90 1.67 18.54
N GLY A 113 -14.84 1.08 17.82
CA GLY A 113 -14.67 -0.25 17.26
C GLY A 113 -14.06 -0.22 15.86
N PHE A 114 -13.95 -1.38 15.22
CA PHE A 114 -13.29 -1.51 13.91
C PHE A 114 -14.06 -0.80 12.79
N LEU A 115 -15.39 -0.88 12.81
CA LEU A 115 -16.20 -0.23 11.78
C LEU A 115 -16.22 1.29 11.99
N ASP A 116 -16.10 1.78 13.22
CA ASP A 116 -15.84 3.20 13.49
C ASP A 116 -14.51 3.65 12.88
N GLY A 117 -13.44 2.87 13.08
CA GLY A 117 -12.13 3.14 12.48
C GLY A 117 -12.17 3.17 10.95
N ARG A 118 -12.82 2.18 10.32
CA ARG A 118 -13.06 2.16 8.86
C ARG A 118 -13.80 3.41 8.41
N ASN A 119 -14.91 3.74 9.07
CA ASN A 119 -15.75 4.87 8.71
C ASN A 119 -15.00 6.19 8.90
N ALA A 120 -14.16 6.32 9.93
CA ALA A 120 -13.31 7.48 10.12
C ALA A 120 -12.25 7.63 9.02
N ILE A 121 -11.68 6.52 8.52
CA ILE A 121 -10.78 6.53 7.35
C ILE A 121 -11.54 6.96 6.08
N LEU A 122 -12.78 6.51 5.87
CA LEU A 122 -13.63 6.97 4.76
C LEU A 122 -13.97 8.47 4.87
N THR A 123 -14.23 8.96 6.08
CA THR A 123 -14.43 10.39 6.34
C THR A 123 -13.15 11.17 6.06
N ALA A 124 -11.98 10.67 6.47
CA ALA A 124 -10.70 11.27 6.16
C ALA A 124 -10.47 11.35 4.64
N ASP A 125 -10.84 10.33 3.88
CA ASP A 125 -10.75 10.35 2.41
C ASP A 125 -11.72 11.35 1.78
N SER A 126 -12.92 11.48 2.34
CA SER A 126 -13.91 12.47 1.91
C SER A 126 -13.39 13.90 2.10
N LEU A 127 -12.75 14.19 3.24
CA LEU A 127 -12.21 15.51 3.56
C LEU A 127 -10.94 15.84 2.79
N ASN A 128 -9.99 14.90 2.71
CA ASN A 128 -8.69 15.16 2.11
C ASN A 128 -8.67 14.97 0.59
N ASN A 129 -9.47 14.03 0.06
CA ASN A 129 -9.40 13.57 -1.32
C ASN A 129 -10.76 13.59 -2.04
N ARG A 130 -11.78 14.24 -1.45
CA ARG A 130 -13.15 14.29 -2.00
C ARG A 130 -13.76 12.91 -2.26
N GLY A 131 -13.35 11.91 -1.48
CA GLY A 131 -13.86 10.54 -1.58
C GLY A 131 -13.27 9.71 -2.73
N ALA A 132 -12.21 10.19 -3.39
CA ALA A 132 -11.61 9.55 -4.57
C ALA A 132 -11.07 8.12 -4.34
N ASN A 133 -10.95 7.68 -3.07
CA ASN A 133 -10.48 6.34 -2.71
C ASN A 133 -11.54 5.49 -2.03
N SER A 134 -12.78 5.97 -1.92
CA SER A 134 -13.85 5.26 -1.23
C SER A 134 -14.04 3.81 -1.73
N SER A 135 -14.04 3.59 -3.06
CA SER A 135 -14.17 2.21 -3.60
C SER A 135 -13.01 1.30 -3.20
N LEU A 136 -11.79 1.84 -3.14
CA LEU A 136 -10.59 1.08 -2.75
C LEU A 136 -10.63 0.74 -1.27
N ILE A 137 -10.95 1.72 -0.43
CA ILE A 137 -11.09 1.52 1.02
C ILE A 137 -12.17 0.47 1.29
N TRP A 138 -13.36 0.63 0.70
CA TRP A 138 -14.44 -0.35 0.84
C TRP A 138 -14.03 -1.77 0.43
N ALA A 139 -13.40 -1.92 -0.74
CA ALA A 139 -12.97 -3.24 -1.21
C ALA A 139 -11.95 -3.91 -0.26
N VAL A 140 -10.98 -3.14 0.27
CA VAL A 140 -9.99 -3.64 1.24
C VAL A 140 -10.66 -4.12 2.52
N PHE A 141 -11.50 -3.27 3.12
CA PHE A 141 -12.16 -3.60 4.37
C PHE A 141 -13.16 -4.76 4.20
N ALA A 142 -13.93 -4.77 3.11
CA ALA A 142 -14.86 -5.85 2.79
C ALA A 142 -14.14 -7.19 2.60
N ARG A 143 -12.98 -7.24 1.93
CA ARG A 143 -12.18 -8.47 1.78
C ARG A 143 -11.81 -9.11 3.12
N ARG A 144 -11.64 -8.30 4.17
CA ARG A 144 -11.31 -8.75 5.53
C ARG A 144 -12.54 -8.81 6.43
N GLY A 145 -13.75 -8.88 5.89
CA GLY A 145 -14.98 -9.07 6.64
C GLY A 145 -15.56 -7.79 7.27
N MET A 146 -15.04 -6.62 6.93
CA MET A 146 -15.51 -5.32 7.41
C MET A 146 -16.30 -4.60 6.31
N GLY A 147 -17.18 -5.35 5.64
CA GLY A 147 -18.04 -4.91 4.54
C GLY A 147 -19.20 -4.02 4.98
N TYR A 148 -20.02 -3.62 4.01
CA TYR A 148 -21.09 -2.65 4.20
C TYR A 148 -22.13 -3.12 5.21
N SER A 149 -22.54 -4.39 5.15
CA SER A 149 -23.51 -4.98 6.07
C SER A 149 -22.88 -5.56 7.35
N ALA A 150 -21.58 -5.38 7.59
CA ALA A 150 -20.91 -5.85 8.80
C ALA A 150 -21.49 -5.14 10.03
N VAL A 151 -21.62 -5.87 11.14
CA VAL A 151 -22.16 -5.34 12.39
C VAL A 151 -21.04 -5.20 13.41
N GLN A 152 -20.95 -4.02 14.00
CA GLN A 152 -20.01 -3.79 15.10
C GLN A 152 -20.64 -4.23 16.41
N GLY A 153 -19.87 -4.98 17.20
CA GLY A 153 -20.24 -5.28 18.58
C GLY A 153 -20.16 -4.07 19.53
N PRO A 154 -20.44 -4.28 20.83
CA PRO A 154 -20.30 -3.24 21.84
C PRO A 154 -18.88 -2.67 21.89
N ARG A 155 -18.76 -1.36 22.16
CA ARG A 155 -17.46 -0.68 22.35
C ARG A 155 -16.87 -0.91 23.74
N THR A 156 -17.74 -1.12 24.73
CA THR A 156 -17.38 -1.34 26.13
C THR A 156 -18.12 -2.56 26.69
N GLY A 157 -17.42 -3.33 27.51
CA GLY A 157 -17.96 -4.47 28.25
C GLY A 157 -18.27 -4.12 29.71
N ALA A 158 -18.36 -5.16 30.55
CA ALA A 158 -18.57 -5.01 31.98
C ALA A 158 -17.50 -4.10 32.62
N GLY A 159 -17.92 -3.19 33.49
CA GLY A 159 -17.02 -2.24 34.15
C GLY A 159 -16.47 -1.13 33.24
N GLY A 160 -16.96 -0.99 32.00
CA GLY A 160 -16.54 0.06 31.07
C GLY A 160 -15.24 -0.21 30.32
N ALA A 161 -14.65 -1.41 30.48
CA ALA A 161 -13.45 -1.81 29.74
C ALA A 161 -13.75 -1.92 28.23
N PRO A 162 -12.84 -1.50 27.33
CA PRO A 162 -13.01 -1.69 25.89
C PRO A 162 -13.22 -3.18 25.53
N THR A 163 -14.12 -3.45 24.59
CA THR A 163 -14.36 -4.80 24.05
C THR A 163 -14.52 -4.75 22.53
N ALA A 164 -14.27 -5.89 21.87
CA ALA A 164 -14.47 -6.06 20.44
C ALA A 164 -15.40 -7.25 20.09
N SER A 165 -15.97 -7.89 21.12
CA SER A 165 -16.82 -9.08 21.00
C SER A 165 -18.17 -8.79 20.33
N GLY A 166 -18.84 -9.83 19.81
CA GLY A 166 -20.17 -9.71 19.22
C GLY A 166 -20.18 -9.02 17.84
N SER A 167 -19.02 -8.86 17.23
CA SER A 167 -18.89 -8.32 15.87
C SER A 167 -19.31 -9.38 14.83
N VAL A 168 -20.03 -8.98 13.78
CA VAL A 168 -20.45 -9.87 12.69
C VAL A 168 -19.79 -9.43 11.39
N ALA A 169 -19.07 -10.35 10.76
CA ALA A 169 -18.41 -10.09 9.50
C ALA A 169 -19.39 -10.03 8.32
N ALA A 170 -19.09 -9.14 7.37
CA ALA A 170 -19.70 -9.14 6.05
C ALA A 170 -18.65 -8.76 5.00
N PHE A 171 -18.85 -9.21 3.77
CA PHE A 171 -17.88 -9.08 2.68
C PHE A 171 -18.42 -8.27 1.49
N ASP A 172 -19.62 -7.70 1.64
CA ASP A 172 -20.25 -6.85 0.65
C ASP A 172 -19.68 -5.42 0.68
N ILE A 173 -19.82 -4.72 -0.45
CA ILE A 173 -19.55 -3.28 -0.56
C ILE A 173 -20.88 -2.53 -0.69
N PRO A 174 -20.92 -1.21 -0.44
CA PRO A 174 -22.17 -0.45 -0.55
C PRO A 174 -22.81 -0.63 -1.95
N PRO A 175 -24.14 -0.79 -2.06
CA PRO A 175 -24.80 -1.07 -3.35
C PRO A 175 -24.53 -0.06 -4.48
N LYS A 176 -24.15 1.17 -4.14
CA LYS A 176 -23.82 2.24 -5.10
C LYS A 176 -22.31 2.44 -5.29
N ALA A 177 -21.48 1.70 -4.57
CA ALA A 177 -20.03 1.78 -4.75
C ALA A 177 -19.62 1.01 -6.01
N THR A 178 -18.70 1.57 -6.78
CA THR A 178 -18.11 0.85 -7.92
C THR A 178 -17.32 -0.35 -7.40
N PRO A 179 -17.65 -1.59 -7.82
CA PRO A 179 -16.87 -2.76 -7.47
C PRO A 179 -15.41 -2.59 -7.90
N LEU A 180 -14.49 -2.91 -7.00
CA LEU A 180 -13.06 -2.87 -7.29
C LEU A 180 -12.47 -4.25 -6.99
N VAL A 181 -11.85 -4.84 -8.00
CA VAL A 181 -11.01 -6.03 -7.81
C VAL A 181 -9.68 -5.58 -7.23
N LEU A 182 -9.34 -6.11 -6.06
CA LEU A 182 -8.07 -5.78 -5.41
C LEU A 182 -6.90 -6.42 -6.16
N SER A 183 -5.83 -5.65 -6.34
CA SER A 183 -4.63 -6.16 -7.01
C SER A 183 -3.92 -7.20 -6.13
N THR A 184 -3.54 -8.31 -6.76
CA THR A 184 -2.81 -9.44 -6.13
C THR A 184 -1.31 -9.44 -6.45
N ASN A 185 -0.78 -8.38 -7.08
CA ASN A 185 0.59 -8.25 -7.63
C ASN A 185 0.90 -8.95 -8.97
N ALA A 186 -0.09 -9.37 -9.76
CA ALA A 186 0.20 -9.94 -11.09
C ALA A 186 0.04 -8.95 -12.26
N GLY A 187 -0.79 -7.90 -12.11
CA GLY A 187 -1.10 -6.97 -13.18
C GLY A 187 -0.87 -5.55 -12.71
N VAL A 188 0.35 -5.06 -12.83
CA VAL A 188 0.60 -3.63 -12.71
C VAL A 188 -0.13 -2.96 -13.87
N ALA A 189 -1.07 -2.05 -13.58
CA ALA A 189 -1.51 -1.12 -14.61
C ALA A 189 -0.25 -0.34 -15.04
N ALA A 190 0.16 -0.52 -16.29
CA ALA A 190 1.40 -0.03 -16.90
C ALA A 190 1.76 1.45 -16.63
N GLY A 191 0.85 2.25 -16.08
CA GLY A 191 1.06 3.65 -15.70
C GLY A 191 1.66 3.91 -14.30
N SER A 192 1.60 2.97 -13.35
CA SER A 192 2.18 3.15 -11.99
C SER A 192 3.37 2.24 -11.69
N ALA A 193 3.70 1.34 -12.61
CA ALA A 193 4.86 0.44 -12.48
C ALA A 193 6.19 1.17 -12.59
N LEU A 194 6.23 2.25 -13.37
CA LEU A 194 7.43 2.98 -13.74
C LEU A 194 7.41 4.36 -13.08
N GLU A 195 8.24 4.52 -12.07
CA GLU A 195 8.36 5.74 -11.27
C GLU A 195 9.61 6.51 -11.68
N ALA A 196 9.49 7.84 -11.77
CA ALA A 196 10.60 8.74 -12.03
C ALA A 196 10.51 9.95 -11.08
N TYR A 197 11.53 10.14 -10.23
CA TYR A 197 11.52 11.16 -9.17
C TYR A 197 12.92 11.76 -8.92
N PRO A 198 13.03 13.00 -8.41
CA PRO A 198 11.93 13.96 -8.25
C PRO A 198 11.34 14.37 -9.60
N ASN A 199 10.07 14.77 -9.61
CA ASN A 199 9.41 15.31 -10.78
C ASN A 199 8.59 16.54 -10.34
N PRO A 200 9.01 17.78 -10.68
CA PRO A 200 10.11 18.12 -11.58
C PRO A 200 11.50 17.74 -11.06
N ALA A 201 12.40 17.32 -11.96
CA ALA A 201 13.81 17.07 -11.69
C ALA A 201 14.65 18.30 -12.02
N GLN A 202 15.66 18.57 -11.18
CA GLN A 202 16.72 19.54 -11.44
C GLN A 202 17.89 18.79 -12.10
N ASP A 203 18.93 18.46 -11.33
CA ASP A 203 20.14 17.81 -11.84
C ASP A 203 20.07 16.29 -11.94
N LEU A 204 19.17 15.66 -11.19
CA LEU A 204 19.12 14.21 -11.07
C LEU A 204 17.67 13.71 -11.14
N LEU A 205 17.49 12.60 -11.85
CA LEU A 205 16.25 11.87 -11.95
C LEU A 205 16.48 10.39 -11.65
N THR A 206 15.89 9.88 -10.58
CA THR A 206 15.86 8.44 -10.29
C THR A 206 14.69 7.79 -11.00
N VAL A 207 14.97 6.76 -11.80
CA VAL A 207 13.97 5.93 -12.45
C VAL A 207 13.98 4.54 -11.83
N ARG A 208 12.83 4.07 -11.36
CA ARG A 208 12.68 2.71 -10.82
C ARG A 208 11.39 2.09 -11.29
N THR A 209 11.33 0.75 -11.28
CA THR A 209 10.12 0.08 -11.72
C THR A 209 9.88 -1.27 -11.05
N GLN A 210 8.62 -1.60 -10.82
CA GLN A 210 8.18 -2.93 -10.37
C GLN A 210 7.78 -3.86 -11.54
N LEU A 211 8.11 -3.48 -12.78
CA LEU A 211 7.88 -4.33 -13.94
C LEU A 211 8.72 -5.62 -13.85
N SER A 212 8.17 -6.72 -14.34
CA SER A 212 8.91 -7.95 -14.55
C SER A 212 9.75 -7.84 -15.83
N SER A 213 10.89 -8.52 -15.85
CA SER A 213 11.71 -8.69 -17.04
C SER A 213 12.61 -9.91 -16.85
N ALA A 214 12.74 -10.76 -17.88
CA ALA A 214 13.65 -11.91 -17.85
C ALA A 214 15.11 -11.54 -18.16
N ALA A 215 15.35 -10.31 -18.63
CA ALA A 215 16.66 -9.75 -18.96
C ALA A 215 16.84 -8.35 -18.33
N PRO A 216 18.06 -7.80 -18.25
CA PRO A 216 18.29 -6.42 -17.84
C PRO A 216 17.38 -5.44 -18.61
N MET A 217 16.88 -4.43 -17.90
CA MET A 217 15.98 -3.45 -18.49
C MET A 217 16.77 -2.31 -19.13
N GLN A 218 16.25 -1.76 -20.22
CA GLN A 218 16.86 -0.63 -20.91
C GLN A 218 16.12 0.65 -20.54
N VAL A 219 16.84 1.62 -19.98
CA VAL A 219 16.28 2.92 -19.58
C VAL A 219 16.78 4.01 -20.53
N THR A 220 15.86 4.79 -21.12
CA THR A 220 16.17 5.89 -22.05
C THR A 220 15.35 7.13 -21.69
N VAL A 221 15.89 8.33 -21.91
CA VAL A 221 15.12 9.59 -21.86
C VAL A 221 14.97 10.14 -23.26
N LEU A 222 13.73 10.48 -23.62
CA LEU A 222 13.34 11.01 -24.91
C LEU A 222 12.78 12.43 -24.74
N ASP A 223 12.99 13.29 -25.73
CA ASP A 223 12.20 14.52 -25.86
C ASP A 223 10.77 14.23 -26.39
N LEU A 224 9.94 15.27 -26.51
CA LEU A 224 8.57 15.13 -27.03
C LEU A 224 8.50 14.73 -28.51
N LEU A 225 9.60 14.86 -29.25
CA LEU A 225 9.72 14.43 -30.65
C LEU A 225 10.24 12.98 -30.76
N GLY A 226 10.52 12.31 -29.63
CA GLY A 226 11.03 10.95 -29.58
C GLY A 226 12.54 10.83 -29.77
N LYS A 227 13.28 11.95 -29.79
CA LYS A 227 14.74 11.94 -29.89
C LYS A 227 15.35 11.54 -28.54
N MET A 228 16.29 10.61 -28.57
CA MET A 228 17.05 10.23 -27.37
C MET A 228 17.93 11.39 -26.91
N VAL A 229 17.71 11.85 -25.67
CA VAL A 229 18.48 12.92 -25.03
C VAL A 229 19.41 12.40 -23.93
N VAL A 230 19.09 11.23 -23.37
CA VAL A 230 20.00 10.45 -22.52
C VAL A 230 20.14 9.07 -23.14
N GLN A 231 21.38 8.59 -23.26
CA GLN A 231 21.69 7.31 -23.88
C GLN A 231 21.08 6.14 -23.10
N SER A 232 20.69 5.09 -23.84
CA SER A 232 20.14 3.88 -23.23
C SER A 232 21.14 3.27 -22.24
N THR A 233 20.66 2.99 -21.04
CA THR A 233 21.43 2.35 -19.97
C THR A 233 20.80 1.00 -19.65
N GLU A 234 21.59 -0.07 -19.72
CA GLU A 234 21.16 -1.38 -19.20
C GLU A 234 21.25 -1.39 -17.68
N VAL A 235 20.16 -1.80 -17.05
CA VAL A 235 20.06 -1.85 -15.60
C VAL A 235 19.55 -3.24 -15.18
N PRO A 236 20.25 -3.95 -14.28
CA PRO A 236 19.77 -5.21 -13.75
C PRO A 236 18.37 -5.08 -13.15
N VAL A 237 17.52 -6.07 -13.37
CA VAL A 237 16.12 -6.11 -12.90
C VAL A 237 16.03 -5.83 -11.40
N ALA A 238 16.88 -6.49 -10.61
CA ALA A 238 16.94 -6.27 -9.16
C ALA A 238 17.25 -4.82 -8.78
N LYS A 239 18.11 -4.13 -9.53
CA LYS A 239 18.43 -2.72 -9.28
C LYS A 239 17.26 -1.82 -9.65
N MET A 240 16.62 -2.05 -10.80
CA MET A 240 15.42 -1.31 -11.21
C MET A 240 14.25 -1.48 -10.23
N GLN A 241 14.09 -2.68 -9.67
CA GLN A 241 13.03 -2.99 -8.70
C GLN A 241 13.34 -2.51 -7.28
N GLN A 242 14.61 -2.28 -6.93
CA GLN A 242 15.04 -1.82 -5.61
C GLN A 242 15.39 -0.33 -5.62
N SER A 243 16.66 0.02 -5.80
CA SER A 243 17.14 1.40 -5.66
C SER A 243 16.80 2.30 -6.84
N GLY A 244 16.50 1.73 -8.01
CA GLY A 244 16.39 2.46 -9.26
C GLY A 244 17.75 2.78 -9.88
N VAL A 245 17.70 3.47 -11.03
CA VAL A 245 18.84 4.05 -11.72
C VAL A 245 18.76 5.57 -11.64
N GLU A 246 19.87 6.22 -11.32
CA GLU A 246 19.98 7.67 -11.35
C GLU A 246 20.43 8.11 -12.73
N LEU A 247 19.71 9.07 -13.30
CA LEU A 247 19.98 9.70 -14.58
C LEU A 247 20.37 11.15 -14.32
N ASN A 248 21.47 11.58 -14.90
CA ASN A 248 21.91 12.97 -14.84
C ASN A 248 21.09 13.80 -15.84
N THR A 249 20.38 14.81 -15.32
CA THR A 249 19.52 15.71 -16.09
C THR A 249 20.03 17.16 -16.11
N SER A 250 21.19 17.45 -15.50
CA SER A 250 21.74 18.81 -15.40
C SER A 250 22.04 19.48 -16.75
N ARG A 251 22.23 18.67 -17.80
CA ARG A 251 22.48 19.15 -19.17
C ARG A 251 21.24 19.21 -20.04
N LEU A 252 20.08 18.78 -19.53
CA LEU A 252 18.81 18.86 -20.25
C LEU A 252 18.21 20.25 -20.06
N ALA A 253 17.62 20.79 -21.12
CA ALA A 253 16.90 22.06 -21.04
C ALA A 253 15.63 21.90 -20.18
N THR A 254 15.15 22.99 -19.59
CA THR A 254 13.85 23.01 -18.90
C THR A 254 12.75 22.64 -19.88
N GLY A 255 11.94 21.63 -19.53
CA GLY A 255 10.92 21.10 -20.43
C GLY A 255 10.33 19.77 -19.99
N ILE A 256 9.44 19.22 -20.82
CA ILE A 256 8.81 17.91 -20.60
C ILE A 256 9.54 16.85 -21.42
N TYR A 257 9.83 15.73 -20.79
CA TYR A 257 10.51 14.58 -21.35
C TYR A 257 9.73 13.29 -21.07
N VAL A 258 10.09 12.23 -21.79
CA VAL A 258 9.54 10.90 -21.60
C VAL A 258 10.66 9.96 -21.20
N VAL A 259 10.56 9.37 -20.01
CA VAL A 259 11.38 8.22 -19.62
C VAL A 259 10.75 6.97 -20.21
N ARG A 260 11.53 6.20 -20.94
CA ARG A 260 11.14 4.91 -21.51
C ARG A 260 11.95 3.80 -20.85
N VAL A 261 11.26 2.76 -20.38
CA VAL A 261 11.86 1.52 -19.90
C VAL A 261 11.40 0.36 -20.76
N THR A 262 12.35 -0.33 -21.39
CA THR A 262 12.10 -1.54 -22.15
C THR A 262 12.43 -2.76 -21.30
N THR A 263 11.48 -3.68 -21.24
CA THR A 263 11.57 -4.98 -20.56
C THR A 263 11.45 -6.09 -21.62
N THR A 264 11.62 -7.35 -21.22
CA THR A 264 11.28 -8.49 -22.11
C THR A 264 9.80 -8.56 -22.46
N ASP A 265 8.95 -7.95 -21.64
CA ASP A 265 7.49 -8.08 -21.74
C ASP A 265 6.86 -6.87 -22.47
N GLY A 266 7.66 -5.84 -22.79
CA GLY A 266 7.21 -4.66 -23.51
C GLY A 266 7.91 -3.36 -23.13
N ILE A 267 7.40 -2.26 -23.68
CA ILE A 267 7.90 -0.90 -23.49
C ILE A 267 6.93 -0.12 -22.61
N TYR A 268 7.47 0.56 -21.60
CA TYR A 268 6.72 1.35 -20.63
C TYR A 268 7.29 2.76 -20.57
N THR A 269 6.42 3.76 -20.37
CA THR A 269 6.83 5.17 -20.38
C THR A 269 6.21 5.98 -19.26
N THR A 270 6.96 6.94 -18.73
CA THR A 270 6.44 7.96 -17.81
C THR A 270 6.92 9.35 -18.22
N LYS A 271 6.10 10.36 -17.99
CA LYS A 271 6.42 11.77 -18.30
C LYS A 271 7.14 12.40 -17.13
N VAL A 272 8.20 13.16 -17.41
CA VAL A 272 8.98 13.89 -16.41
C VAL A 272 9.18 15.33 -16.85
N THR A 273 9.17 16.25 -15.91
CA THR A 273 9.49 17.65 -16.13
C THR A 273 10.91 17.90 -15.63
N ILE A 274 11.75 18.52 -16.44
CA ILE A 274 13.05 19.05 -16.01
C ILE A 274 12.90 20.55 -15.79
N GLN A 275 13.40 21.05 -14.66
CA GLN A 275 13.34 22.45 -14.28
C GLN A 275 14.57 22.80 -13.43
N HIS A 276 15.46 23.63 -13.98
CA HIS A 276 16.60 24.25 -13.28
C HIS A 276 16.26 25.65 -12.79
#